data_AF-A0A5C8I8G0-F1
#
_entry.id   AF-A0A5C8I8G0-F1
#
_cell.length_a   1.000
_cell.length_b   1.000
_cell.length_c   1.000
_cell.angle_alpha   90.00
_cell.angle_beta   90.00
_cell.angle_gamma   90.00
#
_symmetry.space_group_name_H-M   'P 1'
#
loop_
_entity.id
_entity.type
_entity.pdbx_description
1 polymer ?
#
loop_
_entity_poly.entity_id
_entity_poly.type
_entity_poly.pdbx_seq_one_letter_code
_entity_poly.pdbx_strand_id
1 'polypeptide(L)'
;MTAPRTTDRTRRHACDTYRGPTILVEFDHWRILIDPTFDPPGRRYPFALGTSSVKTRGPALQPHELGRVDLILVSHDHHADNLDRAGRALLPRATHVLTTASGARRLNAANTQGLTTGQTIALTMDGKPRLNITATPCRHGPPLSRAIVGDVIGFAIRGEGAADVALWVTGDTVLCRAVLRTARNLDVDVAIVNAGGVGFPLTGPLKYTMTGVDAVRLITELAPRVALAAHYDGWSHFRDGEEGMRHAVDGAPASTRALIRWLPDGEPVDI
;
A
#
# COMPACT_ATOMS: atom_id res chain seq x y z
N MET A 1 -26.65 -1.53 20.11
CA MET A 1 -26.65 -0.06 20.00
C MET A 1 -25.21 0.38 19.77
N THR A 2 -24.82 0.56 18.52
CA THR A 2 -23.53 1.15 18.14
C THR A 2 -23.62 2.65 18.38
N ALA A 3 -22.70 3.21 19.16
CA ALA A 3 -22.68 4.64 19.44
C ALA A 3 -22.55 5.42 18.11
N PRO A 4 -23.27 6.56 17.95
CA PRO A 4 -23.16 7.38 16.75
C PRO A 4 -21.72 7.91 16.63
N ARG A 5 -21.11 7.70 15.44
CA ARG A 5 -19.82 8.28 15.08
C ARG A 5 -19.91 9.81 15.24
N THR A 6 -19.06 10.38 16.09
CA THR A 6 -18.97 11.83 16.31
C THR A 6 -18.57 12.52 15.01
N THR A 7 -19.36 13.51 14.61
CA THR A 7 -19.37 14.13 13.28
C THR A 7 -18.43 15.33 13.13
N ASP A 8 -17.43 15.49 13.98
CA ASP A 8 -16.47 16.60 13.85
C ASP A 8 -15.17 16.12 13.21
N ARG A 9 -15.13 16.09 11.88
CA ARG A 9 -13.97 15.63 11.07
C ARG A 9 -13.77 16.54 9.87
N THR A 10 -13.27 17.75 10.11
CA THR A 10 -12.67 18.63 9.09
C THR A 10 -11.19 18.31 8.86
N ARG A 11 -10.85 17.02 8.67
CA ARG A 11 -9.52 16.63 8.15
C ARG A 11 -9.67 16.32 6.67
N ARG A 12 -9.28 17.28 5.82
CA ARG A 12 -9.06 17.02 4.39
C ARG A 12 -7.69 16.38 4.28
N HIS A 13 -7.62 15.15 3.79
CA HIS A 13 -6.34 14.55 3.42
C HIS A 13 -6.17 14.77 1.92
N ALA A 14 -5.10 15.43 1.51
CA ALA A 14 -4.75 15.54 0.11
C ALA A 14 -3.94 14.28 -0.26
N CYS A 15 -4.45 13.51 -1.22
CA CYS A 15 -3.80 12.30 -1.69
C CYS A 15 -3.32 12.54 -3.13
N ASP A 16 -2.02 12.71 -3.32
CA ASP A 16 -1.40 12.81 -4.64
C ASP A 16 -1.04 11.40 -5.10
N THR A 17 -1.98 10.75 -5.76
CA THR A 17 -1.86 9.32 -6.04
C THR A 17 -1.43 9.07 -7.47
N TYR A 18 -0.53 8.11 -7.65
CA TYR A 18 -0.09 7.67 -8.96
C TYR A 18 -0.53 6.21 -9.15
N ARG A 19 -0.97 5.85 -10.37
CA ARG A 19 -1.28 4.45 -10.71
C ARG A 19 -0.10 3.53 -10.41
N GLY A 20 -0.39 2.27 -10.12
CA GLY A 20 0.54 1.29 -9.57
C GLY A 20 0.57 1.25 -8.03
N PRO A 21 1.69 0.82 -7.42
CA PRO A 21 1.88 0.80 -5.96
C PRO A 21 2.10 2.18 -5.36
N THR A 22 2.57 3.12 -6.19
CA THR A 22 3.24 4.32 -5.71
C THR A 22 2.24 5.43 -5.43
N ILE A 23 2.05 5.73 -4.15
CA ILE A 23 1.09 6.75 -3.72
C ILE A 23 1.80 7.76 -2.82
N LEU A 24 1.62 9.06 -3.08
CA LEU A 24 2.03 10.14 -2.19
C LEU A 24 0.80 10.60 -1.39
N VAL A 25 0.92 10.59 -0.06
CA VAL A 25 -0.15 11.02 0.84
C VAL A 25 0.33 12.23 1.64
N GLU A 26 -0.50 13.27 1.71
CA GLU A 26 -0.35 14.34 2.67
C GLU A 26 -1.30 14.17 3.85
N PHE A 27 -0.74 13.94 5.04
CA PHE A 27 -1.50 13.72 6.27
C PHE A 27 -0.86 14.45 7.45
N ASP A 28 -1.61 15.32 8.16
CA ASP A 28 -1.09 16.08 9.30
C ASP A 28 0.26 16.78 9.00
N HIS A 29 0.35 17.39 7.81
CA HIS A 29 1.57 18.01 7.26
C HIS A 29 2.72 17.05 6.91
N TRP A 30 2.56 15.74 7.06
CA TRP A 30 3.51 14.74 6.57
C TRP A 30 3.27 14.42 5.10
N ARG A 31 4.33 14.43 4.29
CA ARG A 31 4.38 13.91 2.92
C ARG A 31 4.94 12.50 2.93
N ILE A 32 4.08 11.52 2.72
CA ILE A 32 4.33 10.09 2.89
C ILE A 32 4.30 9.42 1.52
N LEU A 33 5.43 8.85 1.08
CA LEU A 33 5.51 8.12 -0.19
C LEU A 33 5.47 6.61 0.06
N ILE A 34 4.56 5.92 -0.60
CA ILE A 34 4.33 4.48 -0.43
C ILE A 34 4.91 3.76 -1.65
N ASP A 35 5.62 2.66 -1.43
CA ASP A 35 6.11 1.70 -2.44
C ASP A 35 6.60 2.37 -3.76
N PRO A 36 7.71 3.15 -3.71
CA PRO A 36 8.11 4.01 -4.81
C PRO A 36 8.64 3.23 -6.02
N THR A 37 8.03 3.44 -7.19
CA THR A 37 8.42 2.83 -8.47
C THR A 37 8.45 3.85 -9.62
N PHE A 38 9.65 4.31 -10.00
CA PHE A 38 9.84 5.41 -10.96
C PHE A 38 10.62 5.04 -12.23
N ASP A 39 11.03 3.78 -12.42
CA ASP A 39 11.67 3.34 -13.66
C ASP A 39 10.69 3.52 -14.85
N PRO A 40 11.19 3.81 -16.07
CA PRO A 40 10.35 3.87 -17.27
C PRO A 40 9.80 2.48 -17.64
N PRO A 41 8.72 2.41 -18.44
CA PRO A 41 8.18 1.13 -18.90
C PRO A 41 9.13 0.41 -19.85
N GLY A 42 8.89 -0.90 -20.03
CA GLY A 42 9.59 -1.75 -21.01
C GLY A 42 10.71 -2.60 -20.42
N ARG A 43 11.18 -2.31 -19.20
CA ARG A 43 12.17 -3.15 -18.53
C ARG A 43 11.54 -4.43 -17.97
N ARG A 44 12.23 -5.56 -18.14
CA ARG A 44 11.89 -6.85 -17.53
C ARG A 44 12.59 -7.00 -16.19
N TYR A 45 11.83 -7.37 -15.17
CA TYR A 45 12.28 -7.56 -13.79
C TYR A 45 12.12 -9.02 -13.39
N PRO A 46 13.19 -9.67 -12.91
CA PRO A 46 13.11 -11.06 -12.45
C PRO A 46 12.42 -11.15 -11.08
N PHE A 47 11.68 -12.23 -10.89
CA PHE A 47 11.09 -12.65 -9.62
C PHE A 47 11.60 -14.05 -9.27
N ALA A 48 11.17 -14.59 -8.13
CA ALA A 48 11.50 -15.95 -7.71
C ALA A 48 11.04 -17.00 -8.75
N LEU A 49 11.66 -18.19 -8.70
CA LEU A 49 11.31 -19.35 -9.54
C LEU A 49 11.39 -19.09 -11.06
N GLY A 50 12.27 -18.18 -11.50
CA GLY A 50 12.45 -17.88 -12.93
C GLY A 50 11.27 -17.11 -13.55
N THR A 51 10.35 -16.61 -12.73
CA THR A 51 9.26 -15.73 -13.18
C THR A 51 9.78 -14.31 -13.40
N SER A 52 9.00 -13.49 -14.11
CA SER A 52 9.38 -12.12 -14.42
C SER A 52 8.15 -11.26 -14.67
N SER A 53 8.29 -9.94 -14.51
CA SER A 53 7.30 -8.97 -14.94
C SER A 53 7.93 -7.90 -15.82
N VAL A 54 7.13 -7.27 -16.66
CA VAL A 54 7.51 -6.08 -17.42
C VAL A 54 6.69 -4.92 -16.89
N LYS A 55 7.35 -3.80 -16.59
CA LYS A 55 6.65 -2.56 -16.27
C LYS A 55 5.99 -2.04 -17.54
N THR A 56 4.67 -1.94 -17.56
CA THR A 56 3.89 -1.59 -18.77
C THR A 56 3.55 -0.10 -18.85
N ARG A 57 3.63 0.60 -17.71
CA ARG A 57 3.32 2.03 -17.61
C ARG A 57 4.39 2.77 -16.81
N GLY A 58 4.76 3.96 -17.25
CA GLY A 58 5.65 4.84 -16.50
C GLY A 58 4.97 5.47 -15.28
N PRO A 59 5.73 6.08 -14.37
CA PRO A 59 5.15 6.80 -13.25
C PRO A 59 4.41 8.04 -13.76
N ALA A 60 3.28 8.38 -13.11
CA ALA A 60 2.49 9.55 -13.50
C ALA A 60 3.19 10.88 -13.13
N LEU A 61 4.04 10.88 -12.09
CA LEU A 61 4.99 11.96 -11.82
C LEU A 61 6.42 11.45 -11.77
N GLN A 62 7.34 12.33 -12.10
CA GLN A 62 8.77 12.09 -11.98
C GLN A 62 9.26 12.37 -10.55
N PRO A 63 10.37 11.76 -10.12
CA PRO A 63 10.89 11.96 -8.77
C PRO A 63 11.26 13.39 -8.37
N HIS A 64 11.47 14.28 -9.34
CA HIS A 64 11.76 15.70 -9.08
C HIS A 64 10.48 16.51 -8.82
N GLU A 65 9.31 16.01 -9.24
CA GLU A 65 8.01 16.66 -9.08
C GLU A 65 7.39 16.39 -7.70
N LEU A 66 7.86 15.35 -7.00
CA LEU A 66 7.36 14.95 -5.67
C LEU A 66 7.60 15.97 -4.55
N GLY A 67 8.44 16.99 -4.78
CA GLY A 67 8.88 17.91 -3.73
C GLY A 67 9.62 17.20 -2.58
N ARG A 68 9.39 17.68 -1.36
CA ARG A 68 9.95 17.05 -0.14
C ARG A 68 9.14 15.80 0.22
N VAL A 69 9.83 14.72 0.55
CA VAL A 69 9.23 13.51 1.11
C VAL A 69 9.77 13.31 2.52
N ASP A 70 8.87 13.11 3.48
CA ASP A 70 9.21 13.04 4.90
C ASP A 70 9.41 11.59 5.35
N LEU A 71 8.51 10.74 4.89
CA LEU A 71 8.41 9.34 5.24
C LEU A 71 8.26 8.53 3.96
N ILE A 72 9.07 7.49 3.78
CA ILE A 72 8.84 6.47 2.77
C ILE A 72 8.42 5.17 3.46
N LEU A 73 7.30 4.60 3.02
CA LEU A 73 6.82 3.31 3.45
C LEU A 73 7.08 2.30 2.33
N VAL A 74 7.90 1.28 2.62
CA VAL A 74 8.22 0.20 1.69
C VAL A 74 7.67 -1.10 2.27
N SER A 75 6.55 -1.58 1.75
CA SER A 75 5.89 -2.81 2.20
C SER A 75 6.83 -4.02 2.13
N HIS A 76 7.72 -4.03 1.13
CA HIS A 76 8.85 -4.95 0.97
C HIS A 76 9.82 -4.45 -0.12
N ASP A 77 11.11 -4.76 0.01
CA ASP A 77 12.17 -4.14 -0.83
C ASP A 77 12.69 -5.04 -1.96
N HIS A 78 12.40 -6.33 -1.91
CA HIS A 78 12.99 -7.34 -2.80
C HIS A 78 12.25 -7.52 -4.11
N HIS A 79 11.04 -6.98 -4.24
CA HIS A 79 10.28 -6.96 -5.48
C HIS A 79 10.29 -5.56 -6.11
N ALA A 80 10.69 -5.50 -7.38
CA ALA A 80 10.89 -4.24 -8.07
C ALA A 80 9.59 -3.51 -8.39
N ASP A 81 8.46 -4.21 -8.38
CA ASP A 81 7.14 -3.62 -8.47
C ASP A 81 6.69 -2.94 -7.18
N ASN A 82 7.44 -2.96 -6.09
CA ASN A 82 7.17 -2.11 -4.91
C ASN A 82 8.37 -1.22 -4.55
N LEU A 83 9.55 -1.53 -5.08
CA LEU A 83 10.74 -0.69 -4.95
C LEU A 83 11.70 -0.92 -6.13
N ASP A 84 11.48 -0.20 -7.24
CA ASP A 84 12.37 -0.27 -8.40
C ASP A 84 13.67 0.53 -8.21
N ARG A 85 14.53 0.57 -9.24
CA ARG A 85 15.85 1.20 -9.12
C ARG A 85 15.72 2.69 -8.84
N ALA A 86 14.89 3.39 -9.61
CA ALA A 86 14.65 4.82 -9.43
C ALA A 86 13.98 5.13 -8.09
N GLY A 87 13.00 4.32 -7.64
CA GLY A 87 12.39 4.46 -6.33
C GLY A 87 13.37 4.24 -5.18
N ARG A 88 14.24 3.24 -5.29
CA ARG A 88 15.31 2.99 -4.31
C ARG A 88 16.30 4.16 -4.21
N ALA A 89 16.55 4.87 -5.31
CA ALA A 89 17.40 6.06 -5.30
C ALA A 89 16.78 7.25 -4.53
N LEU A 90 15.49 7.21 -4.21
CA LEU A 90 14.82 8.25 -3.41
C LEU A 90 14.89 8.03 -1.91
N LEU A 91 15.21 6.82 -1.45
CA LEU A 91 15.27 6.50 -0.02
C LEU A 91 16.15 7.46 0.79
N PRO A 92 17.33 7.91 0.32
CA PRO A 92 18.16 8.86 1.06
C PRO A 92 17.57 10.27 1.18
N ARG A 93 16.57 10.63 0.36
CA ARG A 93 15.94 11.96 0.37
C ARG A 93 14.89 12.11 1.47
N ALA A 94 14.40 11.01 2.03
CA ALA A 94 13.42 11.04 3.11
C ALA A 94 14.08 11.09 4.48
N THR A 95 13.38 11.72 5.44
CA THR A 95 13.83 11.72 6.85
C THR A 95 13.69 10.34 7.46
N HIS A 96 12.59 9.64 7.18
CA HIS A 96 12.31 8.30 7.69
C HIS A 96 11.98 7.33 6.55
N VAL A 97 12.51 6.12 6.63
CA VAL A 97 12.12 5.00 5.76
C VAL A 97 11.70 3.84 6.65
N LEU A 98 10.47 3.33 6.48
CA LEU A 98 9.98 2.16 7.19
C LEU A 98 9.78 1.00 6.23
N THR A 99 10.27 -0.18 6.61
CA THR A 99 10.09 -1.41 5.82
C THR A 99 10.07 -2.64 6.71
N THR A 100 10.10 -3.84 6.13
CA THR A 100 10.24 -5.09 6.88
C THR A 100 11.60 -5.18 7.58
N ALA A 101 11.68 -5.94 8.67
CA ALA A 101 12.95 -6.20 9.35
C ALA A 101 14.04 -6.79 8.42
N SER A 102 13.67 -7.65 7.47
CA SER A 102 14.61 -8.18 6.48
C SER A 102 14.97 -7.16 5.40
N GLY A 103 14.02 -6.31 4.99
CA GLY A 103 14.26 -5.21 4.07
C GLY A 103 15.23 -4.18 4.63
N ALA A 104 15.06 -3.76 5.89
CA ALA A 104 15.98 -2.81 6.52
C ALA A 104 17.43 -3.33 6.56
N ARG A 105 17.63 -4.63 6.81
CA ARG A 105 18.95 -5.26 6.74
C ARG A 105 19.55 -5.24 5.32
N ARG A 106 18.72 -5.45 4.28
CA ARG A 106 19.16 -5.40 2.87
C ARG A 106 19.43 -3.98 2.39
N LEU A 107 18.60 -3.02 2.82
CA LEU A 107 18.73 -1.60 2.48
C LEU A 107 19.94 -0.96 3.16
N ASN A 108 20.20 -1.32 4.43
CA ASN A 108 21.36 -0.90 5.22
C ASN A 108 21.62 0.63 5.16
N ALA A 109 20.57 1.43 5.35
CA ALA A 109 20.65 2.88 5.35
C ALA A 109 20.31 3.46 6.72
N ALA A 110 20.97 4.56 7.10
CA ALA A 110 20.87 5.15 8.44
C ALA A 110 19.45 5.67 8.78
N ASN A 111 18.70 6.09 7.78
CA ASN A 111 17.32 6.59 7.93
C ASN A 111 16.27 5.47 7.82
N THR A 112 16.68 4.20 7.71
CA THR A 112 15.79 3.06 7.47
C THR A 112 15.58 2.23 8.73
N GLN A 113 14.32 1.97 9.07
CA GLN A 113 13.94 1.15 10.21
C GLN A 113 13.08 -0.03 9.77
N GLY A 114 13.44 -1.21 10.27
CA GLY A 114 12.75 -2.46 9.98
C GLY A 114 11.72 -2.79 11.05
N LEU A 115 10.50 -3.10 10.63
CA LEU A 115 9.41 -3.50 11.50
C LEU A 115 9.06 -4.98 11.33
N THR A 116 8.60 -5.57 12.43
CA THR A 116 7.95 -6.87 12.46
C THR A 116 6.44 -6.70 12.67
N THR A 117 5.64 -7.65 12.20
CA THR A 117 4.17 -7.59 12.34
C THR A 117 3.75 -7.33 13.79
N GLY A 118 2.91 -6.31 14.00
CA GLY A 118 2.41 -5.87 15.31
C GLY A 118 3.29 -4.82 15.99
N GLN A 119 4.54 -4.65 15.54
CA GLN A 119 5.41 -3.61 16.06
C GLN A 119 4.89 -2.22 15.68
N THR A 120 4.93 -1.30 16.64
CA THR A 120 4.58 0.10 16.44
C THR A 120 5.80 0.97 16.69
N ILE A 121 5.99 1.97 15.83
CA ILE A 121 7.01 3.00 15.99
C ILE A 121 6.36 4.37 16.04
N ALA A 122 6.93 5.24 16.87
CA ALA A 122 6.61 6.65 16.92
C ALA A 122 7.62 7.43 16.08
N LEU A 123 7.14 8.23 15.14
CA LEU A 123 7.97 9.16 14.37
C LEU A 123 7.69 10.60 14.78
N THR A 124 8.76 11.35 14.95
CA THR A 124 8.74 12.78 15.21
C THR A 124 9.56 13.50 14.14
N MET A 125 9.18 14.75 13.90
CA MET A 125 9.88 15.68 13.02
C MET A 125 9.56 17.10 13.44
N ASP A 126 10.53 18.00 13.37
CA ASP A 126 10.33 19.40 13.78
C ASP A 126 9.18 20.04 13.01
N GLY A 127 8.29 20.70 13.76
CA GLY A 127 7.10 21.35 13.21
C GLY A 127 5.99 20.40 12.76
N LYS A 128 6.03 19.11 13.08
CA LYS A 128 4.99 18.14 12.72
C LYS A 128 4.43 17.40 13.93
N PRO A 129 3.12 17.09 13.94
CA PRO A 129 2.53 16.20 14.93
C PRO A 129 3.20 14.82 14.89
N ARG A 130 3.26 14.14 16.03
CA ARG A 130 3.79 12.78 16.11
C ARG A 130 2.91 11.80 15.33
N LEU A 131 3.54 10.88 14.60
CA LEU A 131 2.85 9.73 14.00
C LEU A 131 3.17 8.44 14.75
N ASN A 132 2.18 7.56 14.90
CA ASN A 132 2.40 6.19 15.31
C ASN A 132 2.10 5.26 14.12
N ILE A 133 3.09 4.49 13.68
CA ILE A 133 3.00 3.56 12.56
C ILE A 133 3.10 2.14 13.08
N THR A 134 2.07 1.34 12.85
CA THR A 134 2.02 -0.08 13.21
C THR A 134 2.15 -0.94 11.96
N ALA A 135 3.11 -1.87 11.96
CA ALA A 135 3.23 -2.87 10.90
C ALA A 135 2.09 -3.89 10.99
N THR A 136 1.28 -4.02 9.93
CA THR A 136 0.13 -4.94 9.89
C THR A 136 0.48 -6.24 9.18
N PRO A 137 -0.17 -7.37 9.54
CA PRO A 137 0.12 -8.67 8.93
C PRO A 137 -0.16 -8.68 7.42
N CYS A 138 0.78 -9.21 6.65
CA CYS A 138 0.61 -9.56 5.23
C CYS A 138 1.00 -11.02 4.99
N ARG A 139 0.46 -11.59 3.91
CA ARG A 139 0.94 -12.84 3.34
C ARG A 139 0.93 -12.74 1.81
N HIS A 140 2.11 -12.65 1.23
CA HIS A 140 2.27 -12.59 -0.21
C HIS A 140 2.33 -14.02 -0.79
N GLY A 141 1.19 -14.59 -1.16
CA GLY A 141 1.12 -15.98 -1.67
C GLY A 141 0.39 -16.99 -0.78
N PRO A 142 0.34 -18.25 -1.24
CA PRO A 142 -0.29 -19.35 -0.50
C PRO A 142 0.45 -19.67 0.81
N PRO A 143 -0.19 -20.40 1.74
CA PRO A 143 0.49 -20.89 2.94
C PRO A 143 1.82 -21.59 2.60
N LEU A 144 2.82 -21.43 3.47
CA LEU A 144 4.16 -22.03 3.35
C LEU A 144 5.05 -21.50 2.20
N SER A 145 4.61 -20.48 1.43
CA SER A 145 5.41 -19.87 0.36
C SER A 145 6.38 -18.77 0.81
N ARG A 146 6.36 -18.38 2.09
CA ARG A 146 7.10 -17.21 2.63
C ARG A 146 8.59 -17.21 2.29
N ALA A 147 9.25 -18.36 2.37
CA ALA A 147 10.68 -18.47 2.07
C ALA A 147 11.03 -18.15 0.61
N ILE A 148 10.05 -18.21 -0.29
CA ILE A 148 10.20 -17.99 -1.74
C ILE A 148 9.79 -16.55 -2.10
N VAL A 149 8.65 -16.11 -1.55
CA VAL A 149 8.00 -14.83 -1.88
C VAL A 149 8.49 -13.65 -1.03
N GLY A 150 9.17 -13.92 0.08
CA GLY A 150 9.75 -12.93 0.99
C GLY A 150 8.80 -12.39 2.05
N ASP A 151 9.34 -11.53 2.91
CA ASP A 151 8.59 -10.83 3.95
C ASP A 151 7.84 -9.65 3.35
N VAL A 152 6.59 -9.44 3.76
CA VAL A 152 5.79 -8.25 3.45
C VAL A 152 5.06 -7.80 4.71
N ILE A 153 4.86 -6.49 4.86
CA ILE A 153 4.00 -5.87 5.88
C ILE A 153 3.11 -4.80 5.25
N GLY A 154 1.99 -4.51 5.91
CA GLY A 154 1.23 -3.29 5.67
C GLY A 154 1.51 -2.26 6.77
N PHE A 155 0.90 -1.08 6.69
CA PHE A 155 1.14 0.02 7.62
C PHE A 155 -0.17 0.67 8.05
N ALA A 156 -0.46 0.67 9.35
CA ALA A 156 -1.54 1.45 9.94
C ALA A 156 -0.95 2.69 10.62
N ILE A 157 -1.36 3.87 10.16
CA ILE A 157 -0.86 5.18 10.60
C ILE A 157 -1.91 5.86 11.47
N ARG A 158 -1.50 6.29 12.66
CA ARG A 158 -2.30 7.09 13.58
C ARG A 158 -1.62 8.42 13.85
N GLY A 159 -2.42 9.48 13.90
CA GLY A 159 -1.98 10.77 14.45
C GLY A 159 -1.75 10.68 15.96
N GLU A 160 -1.19 11.74 16.53
CA GLU A 160 -0.95 11.84 17.96
C GLU A 160 -2.26 11.80 18.76
N GLY A 161 -2.34 10.92 19.75
CA GLY A 161 -3.52 10.74 20.60
C GLY A 161 -4.76 10.14 19.90
N ALA A 162 -4.68 9.84 18.60
CA ALA A 162 -5.79 9.28 17.84
C ALA A 162 -6.00 7.78 18.15
N ALA A 163 -7.25 7.39 18.39
CA ALA A 163 -7.63 5.98 18.56
C ALA A 163 -7.83 5.30 17.20
N ASP A 164 -8.42 6.04 16.26
CA ASP A 164 -8.67 5.66 14.88
C ASP A 164 -7.39 5.67 14.03
N VAL A 165 -7.39 4.83 13.00
CA VAL A 165 -6.34 4.77 11.98
C VAL A 165 -6.67 5.77 10.88
N ALA A 166 -5.85 6.79 10.71
CA ALA A 166 -6.04 7.76 9.64
C ALA A 166 -5.80 7.13 8.26
N LEU A 167 -4.75 6.31 8.15
CA LEU A 167 -4.40 5.62 6.90
C LEU A 167 -4.01 4.17 7.17
N TRP A 168 -4.62 3.23 6.47
CA TRP A 168 -4.16 1.84 6.41
C TRP A 168 -3.73 1.47 4.98
N VAL A 169 -2.46 1.14 4.81
CA VAL A 169 -1.91 0.57 3.57
C VAL A 169 -1.83 -0.94 3.75
N THR A 170 -2.52 -1.71 2.91
CA THR A 170 -2.57 -3.17 3.08
C THR A 170 -1.22 -3.83 2.81
N GLY A 171 -0.41 -3.26 1.90
CA GLY A 171 0.73 -3.95 1.29
C GLY A 171 0.29 -5.13 0.41
N ASP A 172 1.28 -5.81 -0.16
CA ASP A 172 1.06 -6.96 -1.05
C ASP A 172 0.69 -8.22 -0.26
N THR A 173 -0.61 -8.51 -0.21
CA THR A 173 -1.13 -9.64 0.54
C THR A 173 -2.26 -10.32 -0.21
N VAL A 174 -2.39 -11.65 -0.05
CA VAL A 174 -3.66 -12.33 -0.30
C VAL A 174 -4.64 -12.06 0.86
N LEU A 175 -5.94 -12.20 0.61
CA LEU A 175 -6.94 -12.07 1.66
C LEU A 175 -6.91 -13.29 2.57
N CYS A 176 -6.21 -13.16 3.70
CA CYS A 176 -6.06 -14.22 4.68
C CYS A 176 -6.75 -13.88 6.00
N ARG A 177 -6.88 -14.90 6.88
CA ARG A 177 -7.51 -14.73 8.21
C ARG A 177 -6.85 -13.64 9.05
N ALA A 178 -5.54 -13.45 8.94
CA ALA A 178 -4.82 -12.42 9.69
C ALA A 178 -5.21 -11.01 9.23
N VAL A 179 -5.26 -10.78 7.91
CA VAL A 179 -5.69 -9.50 7.31
C VAL A 179 -7.15 -9.19 7.67
N LEU A 180 -8.06 -10.17 7.56
CA LEU A 180 -9.46 -9.99 7.95
C LEU A 180 -9.62 -9.70 9.44
N ARG A 181 -8.83 -10.35 10.30
CA ARG A 181 -8.83 -10.05 11.74
C ARG A 181 -8.33 -8.64 12.01
N THR A 182 -7.29 -8.20 11.30
CA THR A 182 -6.83 -6.82 11.38
C THR A 182 -7.93 -5.84 10.97
N ALA A 183 -8.58 -6.05 9.82
CA ALA A 183 -9.67 -5.19 9.35
C ALA A 183 -10.80 -5.04 10.39
N ARG A 184 -11.22 -6.14 11.02
CA ARG A 184 -12.27 -6.14 12.06
C ARG A 184 -11.92 -5.34 13.32
N ASN A 185 -10.64 -5.16 13.58
CA ASN A 185 -10.13 -4.55 14.81
C ASN A 185 -9.60 -3.13 14.58
N LEU A 186 -9.67 -2.60 13.36
CA LEU A 186 -9.25 -1.24 13.04
C LEU A 186 -10.49 -0.42 12.66
N ASP A 187 -10.60 0.79 13.24
CA ASP A 187 -11.46 1.84 12.70
C ASP A 187 -10.59 2.71 11.79
N VAL A 188 -10.82 2.63 10.48
CA VAL A 188 -9.94 3.21 9.45
C VAL A 188 -10.65 4.33 8.72
N ASP A 189 -10.00 5.48 8.62
CA ASP A 189 -10.48 6.59 7.82
C ASP A 189 -10.24 6.32 6.33
N VAL A 190 -8.97 6.21 5.93
CA VAL A 190 -8.58 5.92 4.54
C VAL A 190 -7.88 4.56 4.47
N ALA A 191 -8.32 3.70 3.56
CA ALA A 191 -7.66 2.43 3.26
C ALA A 191 -7.08 2.45 1.85
N ILE A 192 -5.79 2.15 1.70
CA ILE A 192 -5.13 1.89 0.41
C ILE A 192 -4.99 0.37 0.27
N VAL A 193 -5.68 -0.19 -0.73
CA VAL A 193 -5.85 -1.64 -0.92
C VAL A 193 -5.19 -2.09 -2.22
N ASN A 194 -4.11 -2.87 -2.11
CA ASN A 194 -3.39 -3.44 -3.26
C ASN A 194 -4.20 -4.62 -3.84
N ALA A 195 -4.60 -4.55 -5.12
CA ALA A 195 -5.64 -5.40 -5.69
C ALA A 195 -5.38 -5.94 -7.11
N GLY A 196 -4.12 -6.20 -7.48
CA GLY A 196 -3.78 -6.65 -8.84
C GLY A 196 -3.95 -8.13 -9.14
N GLY A 197 -4.21 -8.98 -8.14
CA GLY A 197 -4.37 -10.42 -8.32
C GLY A 197 -3.18 -11.06 -9.03
N VAL A 198 -1.98 -10.89 -8.49
CA VAL A 198 -0.73 -11.38 -9.09
C VAL A 198 -0.77 -12.90 -9.23
N GLY A 199 -0.45 -13.38 -10.43
CA GLY A 199 -0.37 -14.82 -10.74
C GLY A 199 0.53 -15.11 -11.95
N PHE A 200 1.31 -16.18 -11.85
CA PHE A 200 2.24 -16.60 -12.90
C PHE A 200 1.79 -17.92 -13.55
N PRO A 201 1.93 -18.11 -14.88
CA PRO A 201 1.58 -19.36 -15.54
C PRO A 201 2.27 -20.58 -14.93
N LEU A 202 3.53 -20.41 -14.53
CA LEU A 202 4.37 -21.46 -13.94
C LEU A 202 3.82 -21.98 -12.60
N THR A 203 3.03 -21.17 -11.89
CA THR A 203 2.50 -21.48 -10.57
C THR A 203 1.02 -21.86 -10.60
N GLY A 204 0.44 -21.99 -11.79
CA GLY A 204 -0.96 -22.38 -11.99
C GLY A 204 -1.95 -21.38 -11.36
N PRO A 205 -3.00 -21.86 -10.63
CA PRO A 205 -4.06 -21.00 -10.09
C PRO A 205 -3.66 -20.25 -8.81
N LEU A 206 -2.40 -20.35 -8.39
CA LEU A 206 -1.92 -19.68 -7.18
C LEU A 206 -1.93 -18.15 -7.35
N LYS A 207 -2.43 -17.48 -6.33
CA LYS A 207 -2.48 -16.02 -6.23
C LYS A 207 -1.48 -15.53 -5.20
N TYR A 208 -0.83 -14.42 -5.49
CA TYR A 208 0.17 -13.79 -4.62
C TYR A 208 -0.32 -12.53 -3.92
N THR A 209 -1.34 -11.88 -4.48
CA THR A 209 -2.02 -10.72 -3.91
C THR A 209 -3.54 -10.84 -4.02
N MET A 210 -4.28 -9.94 -3.39
CA MET A 210 -5.73 -9.83 -3.50
C MET A 210 -6.15 -9.57 -4.95
N THR A 211 -7.22 -10.23 -5.38
CA THR A 211 -8.02 -9.81 -6.54
C THR A 211 -8.96 -8.66 -6.17
N GLY A 212 -9.61 -8.05 -7.15
CA GLY A 212 -10.68 -7.09 -6.96
C GLY A 212 -11.82 -7.63 -6.10
N VAL A 213 -12.20 -8.89 -6.28
CA VAL A 213 -13.21 -9.56 -5.43
C VAL A 213 -12.75 -9.64 -3.99
N ASP A 214 -11.48 -9.96 -3.76
CA ASP A 214 -10.89 -10.00 -2.43
C ASP A 214 -10.82 -8.59 -1.81
N ALA A 215 -10.46 -7.58 -2.60
CA ALA A 215 -10.40 -6.18 -2.17
C ALA A 215 -11.79 -5.65 -1.77
N VAL A 216 -12.82 -5.87 -2.59
CA VAL A 216 -14.22 -5.51 -2.27
C VAL A 216 -14.68 -6.19 -1.00
N ARG A 217 -14.33 -7.47 -0.80
CA ARG A 217 -14.63 -8.20 0.43
C ARG A 217 -13.93 -7.58 1.65
N LEU A 218 -12.65 -7.24 1.53
CA LEU A 218 -11.90 -6.58 2.60
C LEU A 218 -12.52 -5.22 2.95
N ILE A 219 -12.84 -4.41 1.94
CA ILE A 219 -13.43 -3.07 2.10
C ILE A 219 -14.81 -3.17 2.75
N THR A 220 -15.60 -4.18 2.39
CA THR A 220 -16.92 -4.42 3.01
C THR A 220 -16.78 -4.77 4.49
N GLU A 221 -15.81 -5.61 4.85
CA GLU A 221 -15.57 -6.00 6.25
C GLU A 221 -14.98 -4.83 7.07
N LEU A 222 -14.08 -4.04 6.47
CA LEU A 222 -13.42 -2.91 7.12
C LEU A 222 -14.35 -1.71 7.28
N ALA A 223 -15.22 -1.46 6.30
CA ALA A 223 -16.09 -0.29 6.21
C ALA A 223 -15.38 1.06 6.52
N PRO A 224 -14.27 1.38 5.81
CA PRO A 224 -13.56 2.64 6.02
C PRO A 224 -14.40 3.84 5.55
N ARG A 225 -13.98 5.06 5.87
CA ARG A 225 -14.63 6.26 5.29
C ARG A 225 -14.38 6.32 3.77
N VAL A 226 -13.14 6.04 3.35
CA VAL A 226 -12.74 5.97 1.94
C VAL A 226 -11.80 4.80 1.72
N ALA A 227 -11.97 4.08 0.62
CA ALA A 227 -11.05 3.06 0.14
C ALA A 227 -10.50 3.44 -1.24
N LEU A 228 -9.18 3.35 -1.39
CA LEU A 228 -8.44 3.60 -2.61
C LEU A 228 -7.91 2.27 -3.12
N ALA A 229 -8.26 1.91 -4.35
CA ALA A 229 -7.64 0.77 -5.01
C ALA A 229 -6.24 1.17 -5.48
N ALA A 230 -5.27 0.27 -5.29
CA ALA A 230 -3.88 0.45 -5.71
C ALA A 230 -3.31 -0.85 -6.27
N HIS A 231 -2.12 -0.78 -6.88
CA HIS A 231 -1.34 -1.96 -7.30
C HIS A 231 -2.17 -2.97 -8.12
N TYR A 232 -2.97 -2.45 -9.07
CA TYR A 232 -3.79 -3.25 -9.99
C TYR A 232 -3.42 -3.04 -11.45
N ASP A 233 -2.39 -2.25 -11.73
CA ASP A 233 -1.94 -1.92 -13.07
C ASP A 233 -0.46 -1.48 -13.10
N GLY A 234 0.07 -1.27 -14.31
CA GLY A 234 1.46 -0.85 -14.52
C GLY A 234 2.49 -1.97 -14.60
N TRP A 235 2.08 -3.23 -14.37
CA TRP A 235 2.94 -4.41 -14.46
C TRP A 235 2.25 -5.59 -15.16
N SER A 236 3.02 -6.38 -15.93
CA SER A 236 2.47 -7.44 -16.78
C SER A 236 2.03 -8.71 -16.05
N HIS A 237 2.33 -8.85 -14.76
CA HIS A 237 2.00 -10.04 -13.97
C HIS A 237 0.61 -10.00 -13.31
N PHE A 238 -0.12 -8.87 -13.43
CA PHE A 238 -1.47 -8.75 -12.90
C PHE A 238 -2.41 -9.58 -13.77
N ARG A 239 -3.06 -10.57 -13.15
CA ARG A 239 -4.03 -11.45 -13.83
C ARG A 239 -5.45 -10.95 -13.69
N ASP A 240 -5.73 -10.31 -12.57
CA ASP A 240 -7.03 -9.68 -12.31
C ASP A 240 -7.00 -8.22 -12.78
N GLY A 241 -6.00 -7.47 -12.30
CA GLY A 241 -5.69 -6.13 -12.77
C GLY A 241 -6.85 -5.13 -12.65
N GLU A 242 -6.77 -4.05 -13.44
CA GLU A 242 -7.81 -3.00 -13.45
C GLU A 242 -9.18 -3.53 -13.83
N GLU A 243 -9.27 -4.42 -14.83
CA GLU A 243 -10.54 -4.99 -15.28
C GLU A 243 -11.22 -5.80 -14.16
N GLY A 244 -10.47 -6.68 -13.48
CA GLY A 244 -10.96 -7.46 -12.37
C GLY A 244 -11.38 -6.60 -11.18
N MET A 245 -10.60 -5.54 -10.86
CA MET A 245 -10.98 -4.57 -9.85
C MET A 245 -12.27 -3.83 -10.21
N ARG A 246 -12.40 -3.31 -11.44
CA ARG A 246 -13.62 -2.61 -11.90
C ARG A 246 -14.84 -3.52 -11.88
N HIS A 247 -14.71 -4.72 -12.42
CA HIS A 247 -15.79 -5.70 -12.44
C HIS A 247 -16.26 -6.05 -11.01
N ALA A 248 -15.32 -6.24 -10.08
CA ALA A 248 -15.66 -6.50 -8.68
C ALA A 248 -16.41 -5.33 -8.02
N VAL A 249 -16.01 -4.08 -8.30
CA VAL A 249 -16.68 -2.87 -7.80
C VAL A 249 -18.09 -2.73 -8.38
N ASP A 250 -18.27 -3.04 -9.67
CA ASP A 250 -19.56 -3.01 -10.35
C ASP A 250 -20.53 -4.10 -9.86
N GLY A 251 -20.00 -5.23 -9.38
CA GLY A 251 -20.76 -6.27 -8.69
C GLY A 251 -20.97 -6.04 -7.19
N ALA A 252 -20.29 -5.06 -6.59
CA ALA A 252 -20.33 -4.83 -5.15
C ALA A 252 -21.67 -4.20 -4.68
N PRO A 253 -22.10 -4.44 -3.43
CA PRO A 253 -23.20 -3.70 -2.81
C PRO A 253 -23.00 -2.19 -2.91
N ALA A 254 -24.09 -1.45 -3.09
CA ALA A 254 -24.04 0.01 -3.24
C ALA A 254 -23.33 0.71 -2.06
N SER A 255 -23.53 0.18 -0.84
CA SER A 255 -22.85 0.67 0.37
C SER A 255 -21.34 0.54 0.27
N THR A 256 -20.82 -0.60 -0.21
CA THR A 256 -19.37 -0.80 -0.40
C THR A 256 -18.85 0.04 -1.55
N ARG A 257 -19.56 0.08 -2.68
CA ARG A 257 -19.16 0.88 -3.85
C ARG A 257 -19.02 2.36 -3.51
N ALA A 258 -19.91 2.88 -2.66
CA ALA A 258 -19.87 4.28 -2.21
C ALA A 258 -18.62 4.63 -1.39
N LEU A 259 -17.92 3.65 -0.81
CA LEU A 259 -16.66 3.85 -0.08
C LEU A 259 -15.45 3.94 -1.02
N ILE A 260 -15.54 3.37 -2.22
CA ILE A 260 -14.40 3.22 -3.12
C ILE A 260 -14.22 4.51 -3.95
N ARG A 261 -12.99 4.99 -4.04
CA ARG A 261 -12.60 6.09 -4.92
C ARG A 261 -11.47 5.63 -5.84
N TRP A 262 -11.64 5.97 -7.12
CA TRP A 262 -10.61 5.76 -8.13
C TRP A 262 -9.71 6.97 -8.18
N LEU A 263 -8.44 6.71 -8.42
CA LEU A 263 -7.40 7.71 -8.41
C LEU A 263 -7.02 8.04 -9.86
N PRO A 264 -7.15 9.31 -10.28
CA PRO A 264 -6.61 9.76 -11.56
C PRO A 264 -5.08 9.73 -11.55
N ASP A 265 -4.49 9.73 -12.75
CA ASP A 265 -3.03 9.77 -12.89
C ASP A 265 -2.50 11.17 -12.63
N GLY A 266 -1.61 11.30 -11.63
CA GLY A 266 -0.84 12.53 -11.46
C GLY A 266 -1.65 13.71 -10.91
N GLU A 267 -2.90 13.48 -10.51
CA GLU A 267 -3.79 14.51 -10.00
C GLU A 267 -4.10 14.29 -8.51
N PRO A 268 -4.05 15.36 -7.68
CA PRO A 268 -4.48 15.30 -6.29
C PRO A 268 -5.95 14.93 -6.15
N VAL A 269 -6.28 14.11 -5.15
CA VAL A 269 -7.66 13.90 -4.70
C VAL A 269 -7.78 14.24 -3.22
N ASP A 270 -8.64 15.20 -2.91
CA ASP A 270 -9.07 15.51 -1.55
C ASP A 270 -10.03 14.41 -1.06
N ILE A 271 -9.66 13.75 0.03
CA ILE A 271 -10.48 12.70 0.68
C ILE A 271 -10.86 13.07 2.10
#